data_AF-A0A948B8H5-F1
#
_entry.id   AF-A0A948B8H5-F1
#
_cell.length_a   1.000
_cell.length_b   1.000
_cell.length_c   1.000
_cell.angle_alpha   90.00
_cell.angle_beta   90.00
_cell.angle_gamma   90.00
#
_symmetry.space_group_name_H-M   'P 1'
#
loop_
_entity.id
_entity.type
_entity.pdbx_description
1 polymer ?
#
loop_
_entity_poly.entity_id
_entity_poly.type
_entity_poly.pdbx_seq_one_letter_code
_entity_poly.pdbx_strand_id
1 'polypeptide(L)'
;MEAPKKQSDKEKEVIKIEDNVYDQLFDKALDVKAIDNLYDELFGISSGNAGSLAVLEYLDGRREDISMAVLFHPTRNDITVMAVGVNPERILSLNDLSCIRIANMPKEFPELSDACQIDVIETVSGSKYQEYVAADQNMETGFFGFAAEEETKCKYSFFPAINMRHRYQKRYLGQILIERGLIEIHSFEKALTEFQSLKKRKLGEIIAQQTKIPYSLVEKHIQKAYDENPKDVKAGKILVEAGLVSEAQVSAALVVQEKFKKKRIGQFLIEKGLLEEDKIFMGLAEKFRMPFVDLRQVTFSKKALSQLPKDLVSKLQVLPISQDETTLVVATLAPDVPAIKDVLLKHVKGQKIELVLVRPTQLRAAIKKLYQDPA
;
A
#
# COMPACT_ATOMS: atom_id res chain seq x y z
N MET A 1 -1.41 -41.86 -29.49
CA MET A 1 -0.64 -40.69 -29.96
C MET A 1 -1.29 -39.45 -29.36
N GLU A 2 -0.70 -38.98 -28.27
CA GLU A 2 -1.06 -37.74 -27.58
C GLU A 2 -0.36 -36.54 -28.21
N ALA A 3 -1.11 -35.42 -28.28
CA ALA A 3 -0.66 -34.02 -28.19
C ALA A 3 0.21 -33.44 -29.35
N PRO A 4 0.35 -32.09 -29.50
CA PRO A 4 0.00 -31.06 -28.52
C PRO A 4 -0.63 -29.70 -28.99
N LYS A 5 -1.32 -29.09 -28.01
CA LYS A 5 -1.30 -27.68 -27.52
C LYS A 5 -1.73 -26.53 -28.46
N LYS A 6 -2.79 -25.79 -28.15
CA LYS A 6 -2.89 -24.66 -27.17
C LYS A 6 -1.88 -23.52 -27.40
N GLN A 7 -2.29 -22.53 -28.19
CA GLN A 7 -1.86 -21.12 -28.22
C GLN A 7 -2.88 -20.45 -29.15
N SER A 8 -3.78 -19.56 -28.74
CA SER A 8 -3.52 -18.25 -28.13
C SER A 8 -4.74 -17.78 -27.33
N ASP A 9 -4.63 -17.76 -26.01
CA ASP A 9 -5.56 -17.05 -25.12
C ASP A 9 -4.78 -16.34 -23.98
N LYS A 10 -3.53 -15.97 -24.27
CA LYS A 10 -2.65 -15.21 -23.38
C LYS A 10 -2.45 -13.80 -23.93
N GLU A 11 -3.49 -12.97 -23.89
CA GLU A 11 -3.33 -11.50 -24.00
C GLU A 11 -4.59 -10.74 -23.57
N LYS A 12 -5.06 -11.00 -22.35
CA LYS A 12 -5.97 -10.10 -21.63
C LYS A 12 -5.59 -10.08 -20.15
N GLU A 13 -4.36 -9.67 -19.85
CA GLU A 13 -4.01 -9.25 -18.50
C GLU A 13 -4.65 -7.87 -18.28
N VAL A 14 -5.88 -7.91 -17.78
CA VAL A 14 -6.60 -6.73 -17.31
C VAL A 14 -5.82 -6.19 -16.11
N ILE A 15 -5.06 -5.12 -16.32
CA ILE A 15 -4.59 -4.26 -15.23
C ILE A 15 -5.86 -3.71 -14.54
N LYS A 16 -6.33 -4.41 -13.51
CA LYS A 16 -7.19 -3.83 -12.50
C LYS A 16 -6.28 -2.89 -11.74
N ILE A 17 -6.40 -1.59 -12.01
CA ILE A 17 -5.95 -0.56 -11.08
C ILE A 17 -6.73 -0.88 -9.81
N GLU A 18 -6.07 -1.47 -8.82
CA GLU A 18 -6.71 -1.62 -7.52
C GLU A 18 -7.02 -0.20 -7.04
N ASP A 19 -8.30 0.17 -7.06
CA ASP A 19 -8.76 1.48 -6.60
C ASP A 19 -8.36 1.75 -5.13
N ASN A 20 -7.79 0.75 -4.45
CA ASN A 20 -7.44 0.67 -3.03
C ASN A 20 -6.24 1.53 -2.57
N VAL A 21 -5.54 2.22 -3.48
CA VAL A 21 -4.36 3.01 -3.11
C VAL A 21 -4.69 3.95 -1.95
N TYR A 22 -5.80 4.70 -2.04
CA TYR A 22 -6.20 5.69 -1.04
C TYR A 22 -6.58 5.14 0.34
N ASP A 23 -7.07 3.89 0.48
CA ASP A 23 -7.39 3.34 1.80
C ASP A 23 -6.12 2.82 2.50
N GLN A 24 -5.18 2.24 1.72
CA GLN A 24 -3.84 1.91 2.22
C GLN A 24 -3.03 3.15 2.65
N LEU A 25 -3.40 4.37 2.20
CA LEU A 25 -2.70 5.60 2.59
C LEU A 25 -3.11 6.19 3.95
N PHE A 26 -4.14 5.66 4.60
CA PHE A 26 -4.70 6.20 5.85
C PHE A 26 -4.86 5.16 6.96
N ASP A 27 -4.96 3.86 6.64
CA ASP A 27 -5.35 2.83 7.62
C ASP A 27 -4.32 2.54 8.73
N LYS A 28 -3.05 2.96 8.57
CA LYS A 28 -2.01 2.76 9.61
C LYS A 28 -1.59 4.04 10.34
N ALA A 29 -2.36 5.14 10.21
CA ALA A 29 -2.09 6.36 10.98
C ALA A 29 -2.33 6.20 12.51
N LEU A 30 -2.88 5.06 12.94
CA LEU A 30 -3.25 4.78 14.32
C LEU A 30 -2.12 4.20 15.18
N ASP A 31 -0.94 3.92 14.62
CA ASP A 31 0.10 3.17 15.33
C ASP A 31 1.24 4.03 15.88
N VAL A 32 1.05 5.34 16.00
CA VAL A 32 2.05 6.22 16.63
C VAL A 32 2.24 5.87 18.11
N LYS A 33 1.23 5.27 18.77
CA LYS A 33 1.32 4.81 20.16
C LYS A 33 1.82 3.38 20.36
N ALA A 34 1.80 2.53 19.32
CA ALA A 34 2.41 1.20 19.42
C ALA A 34 3.94 1.26 19.27
N ILE A 35 4.46 2.31 18.63
CA ILE A 35 5.90 2.57 18.54
C ILE A 35 6.50 2.74 19.94
N ASP A 36 5.86 3.46 20.86
CA ASP A 36 6.42 3.66 22.21
C ASP A 36 6.34 2.38 23.07
N ASN A 37 5.30 1.56 22.91
CA ASN A 37 5.10 0.36 23.74
C ASN A 37 5.85 -0.90 23.24
N LEU A 38 6.19 -0.98 21.95
CA LEU A 38 6.96 -2.12 21.42
C LEU A 38 8.38 -2.17 22.01
N TYR A 39 8.97 -1.01 22.32
CA TYR A 39 10.37 -0.89 22.73
C TYR A 39 10.60 -1.42 24.15
N ASP A 40 9.71 -1.12 25.09
CA ASP A 40 9.87 -1.55 26.49
C ASP A 40 9.84 -3.09 26.66
N GLU A 41 9.14 -3.82 25.78
CA GLU A 41 9.13 -5.29 25.77
C GLU A 41 10.28 -5.93 24.95
N LEU A 42 10.90 -5.19 24.02
CA LEU A 42 11.91 -5.72 23.09
C LEU A 42 13.34 -5.66 23.62
N PHE A 43 13.66 -4.69 24.49
CA PHE A 43 15.04 -4.40 24.93
C PHE A 43 15.39 -4.93 26.33
N GLY A 44 14.69 -5.98 26.78
CA GLY A 44 15.09 -6.77 27.95
C GLY A 44 16.37 -7.56 27.71
N ILE A 45 17.51 -7.00 28.13
CA ILE A 45 18.87 -7.56 28.34
C ILE A 45 19.11 -8.98 27.77
N SER A 46 19.95 -9.11 26.73
CA SER A 46 20.55 -10.39 26.34
C SER A 46 22.02 -10.52 26.80
N SER A 47 22.30 -11.64 27.46
CA SER A 47 23.61 -12.11 27.91
C SER A 47 24.33 -12.89 26.79
N GLY A 48 25.68 -12.75 26.70
CA GLY A 48 26.60 -13.60 25.92
C GLY A 48 26.59 -13.53 24.37
N ASN A 49 27.74 -13.85 23.75
CA ASN A 49 28.01 -13.93 22.29
C ASN A 49 27.34 -15.15 21.59
N ALA A 50 26.07 -15.44 21.85
CA ALA A 50 25.41 -16.63 21.29
C ALA A 50 24.58 -16.25 20.05
N GLY A 51 24.79 -16.95 18.93
CA GLY A 51 24.08 -16.72 17.67
C GLY A 51 22.55 -16.78 17.79
N SER A 52 21.85 -16.24 16.80
CA SER A 52 20.38 -16.12 16.80
C SER A 52 19.73 -17.16 15.91
N LEU A 53 18.53 -17.63 16.30
CA LEU A 53 17.67 -18.37 15.38
C LEU A 53 17.39 -17.49 14.17
N ALA A 54 17.48 -18.06 12.98
CA ALA A 54 17.33 -17.34 11.74
C ALA A 54 16.52 -18.10 10.69
N VAL A 55 15.94 -17.38 9.75
CA VAL A 55 15.35 -17.93 8.53
C VAL A 55 16.03 -17.28 7.35
N LEU A 56 16.65 -18.08 6.49
CA LEU A 56 17.27 -17.61 5.26
C LEU A 56 16.26 -17.65 4.12
N GLU A 57 16.05 -16.53 3.45
CA GLU A 57 15.26 -16.44 2.23
C GLU A 57 16.19 -16.25 1.03
N TYR A 58 16.29 -17.25 0.14
CA TYR A 58 17.18 -17.23 -1.02
C TYR A 58 16.54 -16.53 -2.22
N LEU A 59 17.37 -16.09 -3.17
CA LEU A 59 16.90 -15.42 -4.40
C LEU A 59 16.00 -16.30 -5.28
N ASP A 60 16.14 -17.62 -5.21
CA ASP A 60 15.31 -18.60 -5.91
C ASP A 60 13.96 -18.89 -5.23
N GLY A 61 13.70 -18.22 -4.10
CA GLY A 61 12.48 -18.38 -3.30
C GLY A 61 12.56 -19.51 -2.25
N ARG A 62 13.66 -20.26 -2.17
CA ARG A 62 13.87 -21.25 -1.13
C ARG A 62 13.94 -20.58 0.25
N ARG A 63 13.40 -21.26 1.26
CA ARG A 63 13.48 -20.86 2.67
C ARG A 63 14.16 -21.95 3.49
N GLU A 64 15.00 -21.55 4.43
CA GLU A 64 15.75 -22.47 5.28
C GLU A 64 15.78 -21.97 6.73
N ASP A 65 15.21 -22.76 7.64
CA ASP A 65 15.23 -22.49 9.08
C ASP A 65 16.60 -22.88 9.66
N ILE A 66 17.22 -21.95 10.36
CA ILE A 66 18.55 -22.06 10.94
C ILE A 66 18.46 -21.94 12.45
N SER A 67 18.93 -22.95 13.15
CA SER A 67 18.93 -22.98 14.62
C SER A 67 19.88 -21.95 15.23
N MET A 68 21.01 -21.66 14.57
CA MET A 68 21.97 -20.67 15.02
C MET A 68 22.69 -20.01 13.84
N ALA A 69 22.48 -18.72 13.65
CA ALA A 69 23.19 -17.89 12.68
C ALA A 69 23.97 -16.80 13.41
N VAL A 70 25.20 -16.58 12.96
CA VAL A 70 26.03 -15.46 13.39
C VAL A 70 26.14 -14.52 12.19
N LEU A 71 25.43 -13.40 12.27
CA LEU A 71 25.53 -12.34 11.29
C LEU A 71 26.85 -11.59 11.48
N PHE A 72 27.42 -11.19 10.35
CA PHE A 72 28.80 -10.79 10.13
C PHE A 72 29.35 -9.61 10.95
N HIS A 73 30.69 -9.49 10.89
CA HIS A 73 31.44 -8.23 10.98
C HIS A 73 31.34 -7.48 9.62
N PRO A 74 31.05 -6.16 9.57
CA PRO A 74 30.58 -5.41 8.38
C PRO A 74 31.42 -5.46 7.09
N THR A 75 32.58 -6.10 7.08
CA THR A 75 33.54 -6.08 5.97
C THR A 75 33.54 -7.34 5.08
N ARG A 76 32.81 -8.41 5.43
CA ARG A 76 32.98 -9.73 4.78
C ARG A 76 31.90 -10.17 3.79
N ASN A 77 30.76 -9.49 3.73
CA ASN A 77 29.65 -9.77 2.81
C ASN A 77 29.20 -11.26 2.79
N ASP A 78 29.38 -11.97 3.91
CA ASP A 78 29.04 -13.37 4.13
C ASP A 78 28.23 -13.55 5.42
N ILE A 79 27.66 -14.74 5.64
CA ILE A 79 27.01 -15.14 6.90
C ILE A 79 27.49 -16.53 7.30
N THR A 80 27.82 -16.69 8.58
CA THR A 80 28.18 -18.00 9.15
C THR A 80 26.95 -18.63 9.78
N VAL A 81 26.62 -19.81 9.30
CA VAL A 81 25.46 -20.60 9.74
C VAL A 81 25.95 -21.87 10.44
N MET A 82 25.39 -22.13 11.62
CA MET A 82 25.64 -23.31 12.42
C MET A 82 24.34 -24.12 12.59
N ALA A 83 24.33 -25.36 12.11
CA ALA A 83 23.20 -26.26 12.27
C ALA A 83 23.37 -27.14 13.53
N VAL A 84 22.29 -27.39 14.26
CA VAL A 84 22.31 -28.31 15.42
C VAL A 84 22.60 -29.72 14.94
N GLY A 85 23.69 -30.32 15.43
CA GLY A 85 24.02 -31.73 15.20
C GLY A 85 24.87 -32.05 13.97
N VAL A 86 25.34 -31.05 13.21
CA VAL A 86 26.24 -31.26 12.06
C VAL A 86 27.39 -30.25 12.11
N ASN A 87 28.63 -30.74 12.23
CA ASN A 87 29.80 -30.00 11.78
C ASN A 87 29.90 -30.24 10.26
N PRO A 88 29.93 -29.19 9.42
CA PRO A 88 30.67 -27.95 9.70
C PRO A 88 29.84 -26.67 9.63
N GLU A 89 30.47 -25.59 10.10
CA GLU A 89 30.10 -24.20 9.82
C GLU A 89 29.93 -24.00 8.30
N ARG A 90 28.78 -23.45 7.88
CA ARG A 90 28.54 -23.08 6.48
C ARG A 90 28.65 -21.58 6.34
N ILE A 91 29.59 -21.14 5.51
CA ILE A 91 29.70 -19.73 5.09
C ILE A 91 28.86 -19.55 3.84
N LEU A 92 27.91 -18.63 3.87
CA LEU A 92 27.06 -18.27 2.73
C LEU A 92 27.36 -16.85 2.27
N SER A 93 27.35 -16.62 0.96
CA SER A 93 27.48 -15.27 0.41
C SER A 93 26.15 -14.53 0.50
N LEU A 94 26.19 -13.24 0.84
CA LEU A 94 24.99 -12.40 0.81
C LEU A 94 24.41 -12.25 -0.61
N ASN A 95 25.20 -12.52 -1.65
CA ASN A 95 24.74 -12.50 -3.04
C ASN A 95 23.62 -13.52 -3.31
N ASP A 96 23.56 -14.61 -2.55
CA ASP A 96 22.57 -15.67 -2.76
C ASP A 96 21.26 -15.43 -1.98
N LEU A 97 21.23 -14.40 -1.13
CA LEU A 97 20.18 -14.19 -0.13
C LEU A 97 19.35 -12.93 -0.43
N SER A 98 18.04 -13.09 -0.46
CA SER A 98 17.09 -11.97 -0.56
C SER A 98 16.90 -11.26 0.78
N CYS A 99 16.84 -12.01 1.87
CA CYS A 99 16.57 -11.53 3.21
C CYS A 99 17.05 -12.58 4.23
N ILE A 100 17.52 -12.13 5.39
CA ILE A 100 17.83 -12.98 6.55
C ILE A 100 16.96 -12.52 7.71
N ARG A 101 16.03 -13.34 8.17
CA ARG A 101 15.23 -13.03 9.36
C ARG A 101 15.91 -13.58 10.60
N ILE A 102 15.95 -12.84 11.70
CA ILE A 102 16.56 -13.27 12.97
C ILE A 102 15.70 -12.94 14.18
N ALA A 103 15.82 -13.77 15.21
CA ALA A 103 15.12 -13.60 16.48
C ALA A 103 15.64 -12.41 17.30
N ASN A 104 16.96 -12.23 17.39
CA ASN A 104 17.60 -11.21 18.20
C ASN A 104 18.65 -10.42 17.40
N MET A 105 18.78 -9.13 17.72
CA MET A 105 19.82 -8.28 17.13
C MET A 105 21.21 -8.73 17.63
N PRO A 106 22.22 -8.90 16.74
CA PRO A 106 23.57 -9.22 17.18
C PRO A 106 24.23 -8.05 17.92
N LYS A 107 25.11 -8.33 18.88
CA LYS A 107 25.69 -7.34 19.80
C LYS A 107 26.70 -6.41 19.15
N GLU A 108 27.26 -6.84 18.03
CA GLU A 108 28.22 -6.11 17.23
C GLU A 108 27.60 -4.91 16.50
N PHE A 109 26.28 -4.76 16.57
CA PHE A 109 25.53 -3.69 15.91
C PHE A 109 25.08 -2.62 16.91
N PRO A 110 25.17 -1.33 16.51
CA PRO A 110 24.77 -0.21 17.37
C PRO A 110 23.28 -0.29 17.72
N GLU A 111 22.95 0.21 18.90
CA GLU A 111 21.55 0.50 19.26
C GLU A 111 20.98 1.45 18.20
N LEU A 112 19.92 0.99 17.54
CA LEU A 112 19.24 1.75 16.50
C LEU A 112 18.50 2.92 17.13
N SER A 113 18.55 4.11 16.50
CA SER A 113 17.80 5.26 17.02
C SER A 113 16.28 5.04 17.02
N ASP A 114 15.61 5.75 17.93
CA ASP A 114 14.14 5.78 18.02
C ASP A 114 13.49 6.40 16.77
N ALA A 115 14.26 7.13 15.96
CA ALA A 115 13.79 7.74 14.72
C ALA A 115 13.68 6.68 13.60
N CYS A 116 12.60 5.89 13.67
CA CYS A 116 12.27 4.87 12.68
C CYS A 116 11.26 5.36 11.65
N GLN A 117 11.36 4.83 10.43
CA GLN A 117 10.40 5.03 9.36
C GLN A 117 10.05 3.70 8.71
N ILE A 118 8.85 3.58 8.15
CA ILE A 118 8.47 2.37 7.42
C ILE A 118 9.07 2.46 6.02
N ASP A 119 9.91 1.51 5.64
CA ASP A 119 10.40 1.36 4.28
C ASP A 119 9.69 0.20 3.57
N VAL A 120 9.33 0.42 2.31
CA VAL A 120 8.99 -0.67 1.38
C VAL A 120 10.25 -1.11 0.66
N ILE A 121 10.52 -2.40 0.71
CA ILE A 121 11.74 -3.01 0.18
C ILE A 121 11.31 -4.04 -0.86
N GLU A 122 11.77 -3.89 -2.10
CA GLU A 122 11.62 -4.89 -3.16
C GLU A 122 12.99 -5.47 -3.47
N THR A 123 13.13 -6.79 -3.38
CA THR A 123 14.36 -7.51 -3.71
C THR A 123 14.42 -7.82 -5.19
N VAL A 124 15.61 -8.18 -5.68
CA VAL A 124 15.80 -8.62 -7.09
C VAL A 124 15.01 -9.90 -7.43
N SER A 125 14.65 -10.71 -6.44
CA SER A 125 13.76 -11.86 -6.61
C SER A 125 12.27 -11.47 -6.77
N GLY A 126 11.94 -10.18 -6.61
CA GLY A 126 10.57 -9.66 -6.68
C GLY A 126 9.79 -9.75 -5.36
N SER A 127 10.40 -10.27 -4.29
CA SER A 127 9.80 -10.27 -2.95
C SER A 127 9.66 -8.84 -2.43
N LYS A 128 8.54 -8.54 -1.76
CA LYS A 128 8.22 -7.22 -1.21
C LYS A 128 8.02 -7.28 0.30
N TYR A 129 8.69 -6.38 1.02
CA TYR A 129 8.67 -6.28 2.48
C TYR A 129 8.26 -4.87 2.91
N GLN A 130 7.62 -4.76 4.07
CA GLN A 130 7.31 -3.49 4.74
C GLN A 130 7.85 -3.57 6.16
N GLU A 131 8.91 -2.83 6.44
CA GLU A 131 9.69 -2.96 7.66
C GLU A 131 9.93 -1.59 8.27
N TYR A 132 9.95 -1.50 9.59
CA TYR A 132 10.46 -0.32 10.26
C TYR A 132 11.97 -0.31 10.16
N VAL A 133 12.54 0.83 9.75
CA VAL A 133 13.96 0.98 9.51
C VAL A 133 14.43 2.25 10.19
N ALA A 134 15.42 2.12 11.08
CA ALA A 134 16.04 3.26 11.74
C ALA A 134 16.78 4.16 10.74
N ALA A 135 16.70 5.47 10.94
CA ALA A 135 17.23 6.45 10.01
C ALA A 135 18.77 6.49 9.93
N ASP A 136 19.46 5.99 10.96
CA ASP A 136 20.89 6.16 11.21
C ASP A 136 21.74 4.91 10.90
N GLN A 137 21.24 4.00 10.06
CA GLN A 137 21.98 2.80 9.66
C GLN A 137 23.02 3.10 8.57
N ASN A 138 24.29 3.21 8.98
CA ASN A 138 25.43 3.44 8.10
C ASN A 138 26.20 2.14 7.82
N MET A 139 25.59 1.24 7.05
CA MET A 139 26.21 -0.03 6.65
C MET A 139 26.27 -0.14 5.12
N GLU A 140 27.44 -0.48 4.59
CA GLU A 140 27.62 -0.65 3.14
C GLU A 140 27.02 -1.96 2.62
N THR A 141 27.01 -3.01 3.45
CA THR A 141 26.58 -4.37 3.05
C THR A 141 25.07 -4.56 3.04
N GLY A 142 24.30 -3.70 3.70
CA GLY A 142 22.86 -3.86 3.87
C GLY A 142 22.31 -3.04 5.01
N PHE A 143 21.12 -3.38 5.48
CA PHE A 143 20.46 -2.72 6.61
C PHE A 143 19.47 -3.67 7.27
N PHE A 144 19.13 -3.38 8.52
CA PHE A 144 18.11 -4.07 9.27
C PHE A 144 16.77 -3.33 9.18
N GLY A 145 15.71 -4.11 9.07
CA GLY A 145 14.36 -3.70 9.39
C GLY A 145 13.78 -4.59 10.47
N PHE A 146 12.65 -4.19 11.04
CA PHE A 146 11.89 -5.02 11.95
C PHE A 146 10.39 -4.94 11.65
N ALA A 147 9.74 -6.09 11.81
CA ALA A 147 8.34 -6.24 11.44
C ALA A 147 7.45 -5.58 12.50
N ALA A 148 6.39 -4.90 12.05
CA ALA A 148 5.37 -4.31 12.93
C ALA A 148 4.52 -5.37 13.66
N GLU A 149 4.54 -6.61 13.20
CA GLU A 149 3.62 -7.65 13.64
C GLU A 149 4.23 -8.46 14.79
N GLU A 150 3.57 -8.41 15.94
CA GLU A 150 4.00 -9.00 17.23
C GLU A 150 4.22 -10.53 17.19
N GLU A 151 3.71 -11.25 16.18
CA GLU A 151 3.63 -12.72 16.19
C GLU A 151 4.79 -13.45 15.49
N THR A 152 5.87 -12.77 15.09
CA THR A 152 6.98 -13.46 14.40
C THR A 152 8.09 -13.92 15.35
N LYS A 153 8.47 -15.21 15.26
CA LYS A 153 9.65 -15.78 15.96
C LYS A 153 10.98 -15.08 15.58
N CYS A 154 11.00 -14.41 14.43
CA CYS A 154 12.12 -13.62 13.95
C CYS A 154 11.67 -12.16 13.81
N LYS A 155 12.07 -11.34 14.78
CA LYS A 155 11.62 -9.94 14.91
C LYS A 155 12.34 -8.99 13.96
N TYR A 156 13.57 -9.34 13.56
CA TYR A 156 14.42 -8.51 12.73
C TYR A 156 14.63 -9.18 11.36
N SER A 157 14.83 -8.35 10.35
CA SER A 157 15.09 -8.73 8.97
C SER A 157 16.32 -7.97 8.48
N PHE A 158 17.36 -8.67 8.05
CA PHE A 158 18.51 -8.07 7.38
C PHE A 158 18.35 -8.17 5.86
N PHE A 159 18.54 -7.05 5.17
CA PHE A 159 18.44 -6.92 3.72
C PHE A 159 19.81 -6.61 3.12
N PRO A 160 20.40 -7.53 2.33
CA PRO A 160 21.64 -7.25 1.60
C PRO A 160 21.44 -6.12 0.59
N ALA A 161 22.27 -5.08 0.65
CA ALA A 161 22.17 -3.94 -0.25
C ALA A 161 22.31 -4.35 -1.72
N ILE A 162 23.16 -5.36 -1.99
CA ILE A 162 23.42 -5.89 -3.34
C ILE A 162 22.19 -6.55 -3.99
N ASN A 163 21.25 -7.06 -3.19
CA ASN A 163 20.06 -7.77 -3.68
C ASN A 163 18.78 -6.94 -3.57
N MET A 164 18.93 -5.64 -3.34
CA MET A 164 17.83 -4.69 -3.24
C MET A 164 17.56 -4.04 -4.60
N ARG A 165 16.35 -4.24 -5.12
CA ARG A 165 15.91 -3.62 -6.37
C ARG A 165 15.39 -2.21 -6.12
N HIS A 166 14.50 -2.07 -5.15
CA HIS A 166 13.92 -0.79 -4.75
C HIS A 166 13.80 -0.70 -3.24
N ARG A 167 14.09 0.49 -2.69
CA ARG A 167 13.77 0.85 -1.31
C ARG A 167 13.27 2.26 -1.27
N TYR A 168 12.12 2.46 -0.64
CA TYR A 168 11.52 3.78 -0.50
C TYR A 168 10.69 3.86 0.77
N GLN A 169 10.67 5.06 1.36
CA GLN A 169 9.89 5.34 2.55
C GLN A 169 8.40 5.30 2.25
N LYS A 170 7.67 4.49 3.01
CA LYS A 170 6.21 4.45 3.01
C LYS A 170 5.66 5.59 3.85
N ARG A 171 5.57 6.79 3.27
CA ARG A 171 4.88 7.92 3.95
C ARG A 171 3.38 7.84 3.71
N TYR A 172 2.57 7.81 4.77
CA TYR A 172 1.11 7.87 4.64
C TYR A 172 0.66 9.29 4.34
N LEU A 173 -0.41 9.46 3.55
CA LEU A 173 -0.86 10.80 3.19
C LEU A 173 -1.36 11.57 4.42
N GLY A 174 -2.07 10.89 5.32
CA GLY A 174 -2.54 11.48 6.59
C GLY A 174 -1.41 12.07 7.43
N GLN A 175 -0.29 11.34 7.57
CA GLN A 175 0.89 11.82 8.30
C GLN A 175 1.46 13.08 7.66
N ILE A 176 1.66 13.07 6.34
CA ILE A 176 2.17 14.25 5.61
C ILE A 176 1.26 15.46 5.83
N LEU A 177 -0.07 15.27 5.76
CA LEU A 177 -1.02 16.35 5.96
C LEU A 177 -0.95 16.93 7.38
N ILE A 178 -0.77 16.09 8.40
CA ILE A 178 -0.64 16.51 9.80
C ILE A 178 0.70 17.23 10.02
N GLU A 179 1.81 16.63 9.60
CA GLU A 179 3.17 17.20 9.73
C GLU A 179 3.28 18.58 9.08
N ARG A 180 2.61 18.78 7.94
CA ARG A 180 2.57 20.06 7.22
C ARG A 180 1.55 21.06 7.78
N GLY A 181 0.79 20.69 8.81
CA GLY A 181 -0.28 21.52 9.37
C GLY A 181 -1.45 21.76 8.39
N LEU A 182 -1.60 20.91 7.38
CA LEU A 182 -2.69 21.00 6.40
C LEU A 182 -4.02 20.48 6.95
N ILE A 183 -3.95 19.59 7.94
CA ILE A 183 -5.06 19.14 8.77
C ILE A 183 -4.58 18.99 10.22
N GLU A 184 -5.45 19.33 11.17
CA GLU A 184 -5.18 19.13 12.59
C GLU A 184 -5.33 17.65 12.98
N ILE A 185 -4.41 17.13 13.78
CA ILE A 185 -4.39 15.72 14.22
C ILE A 185 -5.71 15.29 14.88
N HIS A 186 -6.27 16.09 15.79
CA HIS A 186 -7.46 15.71 16.53
C HIS A 186 -8.71 15.68 15.63
N SER A 187 -8.82 16.66 14.72
CA SER A 187 -9.85 16.72 13.70
C SER A 187 -9.75 15.54 12.72
N PHE A 188 -8.53 15.15 12.36
CA PHE A 188 -8.26 13.99 11.50
C PHE A 188 -8.62 12.65 12.18
N GLU A 189 -8.21 12.45 13.44
CA GLU A 189 -8.53 11.25 14.22
C GLU A 189 -10.04 11.05 14.36
N LYS A 190 -10.76 12.10 14.74
CA LYS A 190 -12.22 12.07 14.86
C LYS A 190 -12.88 11.68 13.53
N ALA A 191 -12.41 12.25 12.42
CA ALA A 191 -12.93 11.94 11.10
C ALA A 191 -12.61 10.50 10.68
N LEU A 192 -11.43 9.99 11.03
CA LEU A 192 -11.05 8.60 10.76
C LEU A 192 -11.96 7.62 11.51
N THR A 193 -12.23 7.86 12.79
CA THR A 193 -13.16 7.05 13.59
C THR A 193 -14.56 7.06 12.98
N GLU A 194 -15.07 8.23 12.60
CA GLU A 194 -16.38 8.35 11.95
C GLU A 194 -16.42 7.60 10.61
N PHE A 195 -15.39 7.74 9.79
CA PHE A 195 -15.28 7.06 8.49
C PHE A 195 -15.26 5.53 8.63
N GLN A 196 -14.50 5.01 9.60
CA GLN A 196 -14.47 3.58 9.90
C GLN A 196 -15.82 3.06 10.39
N SER A 197 -16.54 3.83 11.23
CA SER A 197 -17.91 3.50 11.64
C SER A 197 -18.85 3.43 10.43
N LEU A 198 -18.78 4.40 9.52
CA LEU A 198 -19.58 4.41 8.29
C LEU A 198 -19.34 3.18 7.40
N LYS A 199 -18.08 2.75 7.25
CA LYS A 199 -17.73 1.55 6.48
C LYS A 199 -18.23 0.24 7.13
N LYS A 200 -18.34 0.22 8.47
CA LYS A 200 -18.79 -0.95 9.24
C LYS A 200 -20.33 -1.04 9.40
N ARG A 201 -21.09 -0.04 8.93
CA ARG A 201 -22.56 -0.03 9.06
C ARG A 201 -23.20 -1.29 8.51
N LYS A 202 -24.04 -1.91 9.34
CA LYS A 202 -24.78 -3.12 8.97
C LYS A 202 -25.92 -2.78 8.03
N LEU A 203 -26.28 -3.73 7.16
CA LEU A 203 -27.39 -3.55 6.23
C LEU A 203 -28.71 -3.27 6.98
N GLY A 204 -28.94 -3.95 8.11
CA GLY A 204 -30.13 -3.72 8.94
C GLY A 204 -30.24 -2.29 9.49
N GLU A 205 -29.13 -1.67 9.89
CA GLU A 205 -29.11 -0.27 10.35
C GLU A 205 -29.48 0.71 9.23
N ILE A 206 -28.99 0.45 8.03
CA ILE A 206 -29.27 1.29 6.85
C ILE A 206 -30.74 1.16 6.48
N ILE A 207 -31.26 -0.08 6.46
CA ILE A 207 -32.67 -0.36 6.20
C ILE A 207 -33.54 0.37 7.23
N ALA A 208 -33.30 0.16 8.53
CA ALA A 208 -34.04 0.81 9.61
C ALA A 208 -34.11 2.34 9.43
N GLN A 209 -32.97 2.97 9.12
CA GLN A 209 -32.91 4.41 8.92
C GLN A 209 -33.70 4.87 7.69
N GLN A 210 -33.56 4.18 6.55
CA GLN A 210 -34.22 4.58 5.29
C GLN A 210 -35.73 4.36 5.31
N THR A 211 -36.19 3.28 5.94
CA THR A 211 -37.61 2.93 6.02
C THR A 211 -38.30 3.50 7.26
N LYS A 212 -37.54 4.17 8.14
CA LYS A 212 -38.01 4.71 9.44
C LYS A 212 -38.56 3.63 10.37
N ILE A 213 -38.07 2.40 10.24
CA ILE A 213 -38.41 1.29 11.12
C ILE A 213 -37.46 1.32 12.33
N PRO A 214 -37.96 1.12 13.57
CA PRO A 214 -37.09 1.02 14.74
C PRO A 214 -36.01 -0.04 14.56
N TYR A 215 -34.74 0.32 14.79
CA TYR A 215 -33.62 -0.61 14.61
C TYR A 215 -33.74 -1.85 15.50
N SER A 216 -34.27 -1.70 16.71
CA SER A 216 -34.52 -2.82 17.64
C SER A 216 -35.49 -3.87 17.07
N LEU A 217 -36.47 -3.44 16.27
CA LEU A 217 -37.39 -4.36 15.60
C LEU A 217 -36.65 -5.13 14.49
N VAL A 218 -35.85 -4.43 13.69
CA VAL A 218 -35.00 -5.05 12.66
C VAL A 218 -34.06 -6.09 13.27
N GLU A 219 -33.35 -5.73 14.34
CA GLU A 219 -32.45 -6.64 15.05
C GLU A 219 -33.18 -7.85 15.63
N LYS A 220 -34.35 -7.65 16.24
CA LYS A 220 -35.16 -8.76 16.77
C LYS A 220 -35.50 -9.80 15.70
N HIS A 221 -35.89 -9.37 14.50
CA HIS A 221 -36.20 -10.28 13.40
C HIS A 221 -34.96 -10.99 12.85
N ILE A 222 -33.83 -10.28 12.74
CA ILE A 222 -32.56 -10.87 12.31
C ILE A 222 -32.07 -11.90 13.33
N GLN A 223 -32.14 -11.57 14.62
CA GLN A 223 -31.71 -12.46 15.70
C GLN A 223 -32.58 -13.71 15.75
N LYS A 224 -33.90 -13.56 15.67
CA LYS A 224 -34.82 -14.70 15.61
C LYS A 224 -34.48 -15.66 14.46
N ALA A 225 -34.21 -15.14 13.27
CA ALA A 225 -33.82 -15.95 12.12
C ALA A 225 -32.44 -16.62 12.31
N TYR A 226 -31.50 -15.95 13.01
CA TYR A 226 -30.21 -16.54 13.36
C TYR A 226 -30.35 -17.68 14.36
N ASP A 227 -31.22 -17.53 15.37
CA ASP A 227 -31.50 -18.57 16.37
C ASP A 227 -32.19 -19.80 15.72
N GLU A 228 -33.02 -19.59 14.70
CA GLU A 228 -33.71 -20.65 13.97
C GLU A 228 -32.81 -21.36 12.94
N ASN A 229 -31.95 -20.62 12.23
CA ASN A 229 -31.01 -21.20 11.26
C ASN A 229 -29.74 -20.32 11.07
N PRO A 230 -28.66 -20.59 11.81
CA PRO A 230 -27.44 -19.77 11.77
C PRO A 230 -26.72 -19.75 10.41
N LYS A 231 -26.97 -20.74 9.52
CA LYS A 231 -26.20 -20.94 8.29
C LYS A 231 -26.68 -20.11 7.09
N ASP A 232 -27.88 -19.51 7.12
CA ASP A 232 -28.42 -18.73 5.98
C ASP A 232 -29.07 -17.40 6.43
N VAL A 233 -28.35 -16.62 7.24
CA VAL A 233 -28.86 -15.34 7.77
C VAL A 233 -28.48 -14.21 6.83
N LYS A 234 -29.38 -13.92 5.88
CA LYS A 234 -29.30 -12.71 5.04
C LYS A 234 -30.30 -11.69 5.55
N ALA A 235 -29.81 -10.67 6.25
CA ALA A 235 -30.64 -9.63 6.86
C ALA A 235 -31.70 -9.05 5.89
N GLY A 236 -31.35 -8.79 4.63
CA GLY A 236 -32.30 -8.29 3.63
C GLY A 236 -33.45 -9.26 3.35
N LYS A 237 -33.14 -10.55 3.16
CA LYS A 237 -34.16 -11.60 2.89
C LYS A 237 -35.08 -11.78 4.10
N ILE A 238 -34.52 -11.83 5.30
CA ILE A 238 -35.27 -11.97 6.55
C ILE A 238 -36.28 -10.84 6.73
N LEU A 239 -35.87 -9.59 6.45
CA LEU A 239 -36.76 -8.44 6.62
C LEU A 239 -37.86 -8.37 5.55
N VAL A 240 -37.59 -8.90 4.34
CA VAL A 240 -38.61 -9.04 3.29
C VAL A 240 -39.61 -10.14 3.64
N GLU A 241 -39.13 -11.31 4.08
CA GLU A 241 -40.00 -12.43 4.52
C GLU A 241 -40.85 -12.04 5.74
N ALA A 242 -40.32 -11.19 6.63
CA ALA A 242 -41.06 -10.64 7.75
C ALA A 242 -42.07 -9.53 7.36
N GLY A 243 -42.15 -9.16 6.08
CA GLY A 243 -43.05 -8.10 5.59
C GLY A 243 -42.69 -6.70 6.09
N LEU A 244 -41.51 -6.52 6.69
CA LEU A 244 -41.07 -5.23 7.23
C LEU A 244 -40.61 -4.28 6.13
N VAL A 245 -40.05 -4.82 5.05
CA VAL A 245 -39.53 -4.05 3.91
C VAL A 245 -39.80 -4.76 2.59
N SER A 246 -39.80 -3.98 1.51
CA SER A 246 -39.82 -4.51 0.14
C SER A 246 -38.42 -4.84 -0.37
N GLU A 247 -38.33 -5.72 -1.37
CA GLU A 247 -37.06 -5.99 -2.07
C GLU A 247 -36.42 -4.72 -2.64
N ALA A 248 -37.24 -3.77 -3.14
CA ALA A 248 -36.77 -2.49 -3.64
C ALA A 248 -36.07 -1.67 -2.54
N GLN A 249 -36.60 -1.66 -1.31
CA GLN A 249 -35.97 -0.98 -0.18
C GLN A 249 -34.68 -1.66 0.26
N VAL A 250 -34.61 -3.00 0.22
CA VAL A 250 -33.37 -3.74 0.50
C VAL A 250 -32.31 -3.42 -0.55
N SER A 251 -32.68 -3.39 -1.83
CA SER A 251 -31.77 -3.03 -2.92
C SER A 251 -31.23 -1.61 -2.78
N ALA A 252 -32.10 -0.63 -2.46
CA ALA A 252 -31.68 0.74 -2.17
C ALA A 252 -30.71 0.83 -0.98
N ALA A 253 -30.96 0.06 0.09
CA ALA A 253 -30.07 0.00 1.25
C ALA A 253 -28.70 -0.62 0.91
N LEU A 254 -28.68 -1.67 0.07
CA LEU A 254 -27.44 -2.28 -0.43
C LEU A 254 -26.62 -1.29 -1.26
N VAL A 255 -27.24 -0.53 -2.16
CA VAL A 255 -26.57 0.54 -2.93
C VAL A 255 -25.91 1.56 -2.00
N VAL A 256 -26.60 1.96 -0.94
CA VAL A 256 -26.05 2.90 0.05
C VAL A 256 -24.92 2.26 0.86
N GLN A 257 -25.05 1.01 1.29
CA GLN A 257 -23.99 0.29 1.99
C GLN A 257 -22.74 0.18 1.11
N GLU A 258 -22.89 -0.18 -0.16
CA GLU A 258 -21.79 -0.23 -1.12
C GLU A 258 -21.16 1.14 -1.33
N LYS A 259 -21.97 2.20 -1.42
CA LYS A 259 -21.46 3.57 -1.56
C LYS A 259 -20.56 3.94 -0.38
N PHE A 260 -20.96 3.61 0.86
CA PHE A 260 -20.11 3.86 2.03
C PHE A 260 -18.85 2.99 2.03
N LYS A 261 -18.95 1.71 1.67
CA LYS A 261 -17.79 0.81 1.56
C LYS A 261 -16.77 1.28 0.50
N LYS A 262 -17.24 1.81 -0.63
CA LYS A 262 -16.41 2.34 -1.72
C LYS A 262 -15.93 3.77 -1.50
N LYS A 263 -16.50 4.49 -0.51
CA LYS A 263 -16.12 5.88 -0.22
C LYS A 263 -14.67 5.93 0.24
N ARG A 264 -13.92 6.91 -0.27
CA ARG A 264 -12.52 7.16 0.10
C ARG A 264 -12.46 8.15 1.25
N ILE A 265 -11.49 7.96 2.14
CA ILE A 265 -11.24 8.85 3.28
C ILE A 265 -10.90 10.28 2.84
N GLY A 266 -10.10 10.46 1.78
CA GLY A 266 -9.81 11.80 1.25
C GLY A 266 -11.07 12.55 0.82
N GLN A 267 -11.98 11.88 0.11
CA GLN A 267 -13.28 12.46 -0.26
C GLN A 267 -14.14 12.74 0.98
N PHE A 268 -14.13 11.83 1.96
CA PHE A 268 -14.84 12.04 3.23
C PHE A 268 -14.34 13.27 3.98
N LEU A 269 -13.02 13.49 4.06
CA LEU A 269 -12.43 14.66 4.69
C LEU A 269 -12.79 15.97 3.97
N ILE A 270 -12.85 15.95 2.63
CA ILE A 270 -13.33 17.09 1.83
C ILE A 270 -14.80 17.38 2.12
N GLU A 271 -15.67 16.37 2.08
CA GLU A 271 -17.10 16.54 2.36
C GLU A 271 -17.38 17.04 3.78
N LYS A 272 -16.47 16.76 4.72
CA LYS A 272 -16.52 17.26 6.11
C LYS A 272 -15.98 18.68 6.28
N GLY A 273 -15.42 19.29 5.22
CA GLY A 273 -14.79 20.60 5.28
C GLY A 273 -13.48 20.62 6.07
N LEU A 274 -12.91 19.44 6.39
CA LEU A 274 -11.67 19.32 7.16
C LEU A 274 -10.43 19.46 6.28
N LEU A 275 -10.58 19.23 4.98
CA LEU A 275 -9.48 19.25 4.03
C LEU A 275 -9.94 19.75 2.68
N GLU A 276 -9.18 20.66 2.08
CA GLU A 276 -9.42 21.11 0.71
C GLU A 276 -8.74 20.16 -0.29
N GLU A 277 -9.30 20.04 -1.49
CA GLU A 277 -8.75 19.20 -2.56
C GLU A 277 -7.29 19.57 -2.86
N ASP A 278 -6.95 20.86 -2.88
CA ASP A 278 -5.59 21.33 -3.13
C ASP A 278 -4.58 20.84 -2.08
N LYS A 279 -4.99 20.78 -0.81
CA LYS A 279 -4.13 20.29 0.28
C LYS A 279 -3.84 18.79 0.14
N ILE A 280 -4.79 18.01 -0.36
CA ILE A 280 -4.57 16.59 -0.69
C ILE A 280 -3.48 16.45 -1.75
N PHE A 281 -3.56 17.23 -2.83
CA PHE A 281 -2.58 17.14 -3.90
C PHE A 281 -1.19 17.65 -3.50
N MET A 282 -1.10 18.65 -2.62
CA MET A 282 0.16 19.05 -2.00
C MET A 282 0.79 17.89 -1.20
N GLY A 283 -0.01 17.21 -0.36
CA GLY A 283 0.47 16.05 0.38
C GLY A 283 0.89 14.88 -0.53
N LEU A 284 0.16 14.64 -1.62
CA LEU A 284 0.51 13.61 -2.60
C LEU A 284 1.80 13.96 -3.37
N ALA A 285 2.01 15.24 -3.70
CA ALA A 285 3.22 15.72 -4.36
C ALA A 285 4.45 15.44 -3.52
N GLU A 286 4.38 15.72 -2.23
CA GLU A 286 5.43 15.37 -1.29
C GLU A 286 5.61 13.86 -1.15
N LYS A 287 4.51 13.11 -0.97
CA LYS A 287 4.53 11.66 -0.83
C LYS A 287 5.28 10.98 -1.97
N PHE A 288 4.99 11.39 -3.20
CA PHE A 288 5.56 10.80 -4.40
C PHE A 288 6.83 11.52 -4.87
N ARG A 289 7.26 12.58 -4.17
CA ARG A 289 8.38 13.45 -4.58
C ARG A 289 8.23 13.93 -6.03
N MET A 290 7.01 14.30 -6.41
CA MET A 290 6.65 14.78 -7.75
C MET A 290 6.23 16.25 -7.71
N PRO A 291 6.59 17.05 -8.72
CA PRO A 291 6.05 18.40 -8.85
C PRO A 291 4.53 18.39 -9.00
N PHE A 292 3.86 19.36 -8.38
CA PHE A 292 2.44 19.63 -8.61
C PHE A 292 2.30 20.80 -9.59
N VAL A 293 1.61 20.57 -10.70
CA VAL A 293 1.51 21.51 -11.82
C VAL A 293 0.05 21.94 -12.03
N ASP A 294 -0.15 23.23 -12.24
CA ASP A 294 -1.43 23.77 -12.70
C ASP A 294 -1.51 23.72 -14.22
N LEU A 295 -2.34 22.81 -14.76
CA LEU A 295 -2.47 22.63 -16.20
C LEU A 295 -3.00 23.87 -16.94
N ARG A 296 -3.60 24.83 -16.23
CA ARG A 296 -4.03 26.10 -16.82
C ARG A 296 -2.87 26.99 -17.25
N GLN A 297 -1.70 26.79 -16.66
CA GLN A 297 -0.48 27.54 -16.92
C GLN A 297 0.47 26.80 -17.88
N VAL A 298 0.11 25.60 -18.30
CA VAL A 298 0.94 24.74 -19.16
C VAL A 298 0.60 24.99 -20.63
N THR A 299 1.64 25.17 -21.45
CA THR A 299 1.52 25.13 -22.91
C THR A 299 1.83 23.72 -23.39
N PHE A 300 0.84 23.05 -23.98
CA PHE A 300 0.96 21.66 -24.41
C PHE A 300 1.77 21.53 -25.72
N SER A 301 2.78 20.67 -25.72
CA SER A 301 3.54 20.35 -26.93
C SER A 301 2.76 19.38 -27.82
N LYS A 302 2.58 19.71 -29.11
CA LYS A 302 1.96 18.80 -30.09
C LYS A 302 2.74 17.48 -30.23
N LYS A 303 4.08 17.54 -30.16
CA LYS A 303 4.97 16.36 -30.19
C LYS A 303 4.65 15.42 -29.03
N ALA A 304 4.49 16.00 -27.82
CA ALA A 304 4.14 15.24 -26.62
C ALA A 304 2.76 14.58 -26.73
N LEU A 305 1.74 15.34 -27.18
CA LEU A 305 0.37 14.82 -27.28
C LEU A 305 0.26 13.62 -28.24
N SER A 306 1.11 13.55 -29.26
CA SER A 306 1.15 12.41 -30.20
C SER A 306 1.87 11.16 -29.68
N GLN A 307 2.53 11.21 -28.52
CA GLN A 307 3.31 10.08 -28.00
C GLN A 307 2.45 8.93 -27.46
N LEU A 308 1.26 9.23 -26.95
CA LEU A 308 0.40 8.24 -26.30
C LEU A 308 -0.95 8.12 -27.02
N PRO A 309 -1.45 6.88 -27.22
CA PRO A 309 -2.80 6.66 -27.71
C PRO A 309 -3.86 7.25 -26.76
N LYS A 310 -4.95 7.77 -27.32
CA LYS A 310 -6.10 8.32 -26.57
C LYS A 310 -6.68 7.35 -25.54
N ASP A 311 -6.81 6.08 -25.91
CA ASP A 311 -7.36 5.05 -25.03
C ASP A 311 -6.46 4.86 -23.80
N LEU A 312 -5.15 4.94 -23.99
CA LEU A 312 -4.18 4.84 -22.90
C LEU A 312 -4.24 6.06 -21.97
N VAL A 313 -4.26 7.27 -22.56
CA VAL A 313 -4.44 8.56 -21.86
C VAL A 313 -5.68 8.54 -20.98
N SER A 314 -6.80 8.06 -21.53
CA SER A 314 -8.09 8.03 -20.82
C SER A 314 -8.13 6.94 -19.74
N LYS A 315 -7.63 5.74 -20.06
CA LYS A 315 -7.63 4.58 -19.16
C LYS A 315 -6.72 4.78 -17.95
N LEU A 316 -5.50 5.27 -18.17
CA LEU A 316 -4.53 5.50 -17.09
C LEU A 316 -4.71 6.85 -16.39
N GLN A 317 -5.57 7.73 -16.91
CA GLN A 317 -5.69 9.12 -16.47
C GLN A 317 -4.31 9.79 -16.43
N VAL A 318 -3.67 9.84 -17.61
CA VAL A 318 -2.37 10.46 -17.83
C VAL A 318 -2.43 11.38 -19.05
N LEU A 319 -1.64 12.45 -19.06
CA LEU A 319 -1.63 13.42 -20.16
C LEU A 319 -0.18 13.85 -20.46
N PRO A 320 0.39 13.54 -21.63
CA PRO A 320 1.66 14.12 -22.06
C PRO A 320 1.54 15.64 -22.16
N ILE A 321 2.43 16.38 -21.50
CA ILE A 321 2.36 17.84 -21.47
C ILE A 321 3.50 18.52 -22.22
N SER A 322 4.72 17.98 -22.13
CA SER A 322 5.89 18.50 -22.83
C SER A 322 6.85 17.36 -23.18
N GLN A 323 7.65 17.57 -24.22
CA GLN A 323 8.63 16.61 -24.69
C GLN A 323 9.84 17.36 -25.24
N ASP A 324 11.02 17.00 -24.78
CA ASP A 324 12.30 17.32 -25.41
C ASP A 324 12.90 16.06 -26.07
N GLU A 325 14.16 16.10 -26.51
CA GLU A 325 14.80 14.96 -27.17
C GLU A 325 15.00 13.76 -26.23
N THR A 326 15.21 14.02 -24.94
CA THR A 326 15.56 13.02 -23.93
C THR A 326 14.41 12.65 -22.98
N THR A 327 13.43 13.54 -22.81
CA THR A 327 12.47 13.45 -21.72
C THR A 327 11.04 13.75 -22.18
N LEU A 328 10.11 12.91 -21.77
CA LEU A 328 8.67 13.12 -21.88
C LEU A 328 8.10 13.42 -20.49
N VAL A 329 7.49 14.59 -20.33
CA VAL A 329 6.78 14.96 -19.11
C VAL A 329 5.31 14.59 -19.23
N VAL A 330 4.80 13.83 -18.28
CA VAL A 330 3.43 13.30 -18.27
C VAL A 330 2.73 13.68 -16.97
N ALA A 331 1.61 14.40 -17.10
CA ALA A 331 0.71 14.70 -16.00
C ALA A 331 -0.11 13.47 -15.59
N THR A 332 -0.29 13.24 -14.29
CA THR A 332 -1.01 12.09 -13.73
C THR A 332 -1.71 12.43 -12.41
N LEU A 333 -2.63 11.58 -11.96
CA LEU A 333 -3.22 11.62 -10.61
C LEU A 333 -2.51 10.68 -9.61
N ALA A 334 -1.60 9.84 -10.11
CA ALA A 334 -0.73 8.90 -9.41
C ALA A 334 -1.35 8.05 -8.27
N PRO A 335 -2.18 7.06 -8.61
CA PRO A 335 -2.41 5.93 -7.71
C PRO A 335 -1.18 4.98 -7.64
N ASP A 336 -0.50 4.70 -8.75
CA ASP A 336 0.62 3.74 -8.80
C ASP A 336 1.73 4.22 -9.75
N VAL A 337 2.69 4.98 -9.22
CA VAL A 337 3.77 5.59 -10.02
C VAL A 337 4.60 4.54 -10.79
N PRO A 338 5.10 3.45 -10.16
CA PRO A 338 5.82 2.40 -10.89
C PRO A 338 5.00 1.78 -12.01
N ALA A 339 3.76 1.35 -11.75
CA ALA A 339 2.94 0.71 -12.78
C ALA A 339 2.64 1.64 -13.96
N ILE A 340 2.36 2.91 -13.68
CA ILE A 340 2.15 3.93 -14.72
C ILE A 340 3.41 4.09 -15.56
N LYS A 341 4.59 4.26 -14.93
CA LYS A 341 5.86 4.39 -15.65
C LYS A 341 6.15 3.17 -16.53
N ASP A 342 5.96 1.96 -16.03
CA ASP A 342 6.21 0.73 -16.77
C ASP A 342 5.36 0.63 -18.04
N VAL A 343 4.08 1.01 -17.96
CA VAL A 343 3.19 1.00 -19.13
C VAL A 343 3.58 2.10 -20.12
N LEU A 344 3.95 3.29 -19.64
CA LEU A 344 4.36 4.40 -20.49
C LEU A 344 5.69 4.11 -21.23
N LEU A 345 6.67 3.49 -20.55
CA LEU A 345 7.95 3.12 -21.15
C LEU A 345 7.83 2.11 -22.29
N LYS A 346 6.77 1.29 -22.30
CA LYS A 346 6.47 0.38 -23.43
C LYS A 346 6.04 1.13 -24.70
N HIS A 347 5.49 2.33 -24.55
CA HIS A 347 4.99 3.15 -25.66
C HIS A 347 6.00 4.20 -26.11
N VAL A 348 6.84 4.69 -25.21
CA VAL A 348 7.79 5.79 -25.46
C VAL A 348 9.21 5.23 -25.43
N LYS A 349 9.83 5.07 -26.61
CA LYS A 349 11.18 4.48 -26.74
C LYS A 349 12.27 5.54 -26.67
N GLY A 350 13.34 5.25 -25.94
CA GLY A 350 14.56 6.06 -25.92
C GLY A 350 14.45 7.37 -25.15
N GLN A 351 13.38 7.58 -24.39
CA GLN A 351 13.19 8.78 -23.57
C GLN A 351 12.96 8.43 -22.11
N LYS A 352 13.43 9.29 -21.22
CA LYS A 352 13.09 9.29 -19.79
C LYS A 352 11.65 9.78 -19.62
N ILE A 353 10.93 9.21 -18.67
CA ILE A 353 9.57 9.63 -18.31
C ILE A 353 9.60 10.34 -16.97
N GLU A 354 9.22 11.60 -16.97
CA GLU A 354 9.01 12.40 -15.77
C GLU A 354 7.52 12.59 -15.52
N LEU A 355 7.08 12.26 -14.31
CA LEU A 355 5.69 12.37 -13.91
C LEU A 355 5.49 13.63 -13.07
N VAL A 356 4.40 14.35 -13.35
CA VAL A 356 3.95 15.48 -12.54
C VAL A 356 2.51 15.25 -12.07
N LEU A 357 2.21 15.67 -10.85
CA LEU A 357 0.86 15.63 -10.32
C LEU A 357 0.05 16.82 -10.78
N VAL A 358 -1.24 16.59 -11.01
CA VAL A 358 -2.19 17.62 -11.41
C VAL A 358 -3.54 17.40 -10.75
N ARG A 359 -4.40 18.43 -10.77
CA ARG A 359 -5.77 18.31 -10.25
C ARG A 359 -6.62 17.38 -11.15
N PRO A 360 -7.48 16.50 -10.58
CA PRO A 360 -8.37 15.62 -11.34
C PRO A 360 -9.29 16.39 -12.28
N THR A 361 -9.84 17.49 -11.79
CA THR A 361 -10.73 18.37 -12.56
C THR A 361 -10.01 18.95 -13.78
N GLN A 362 -8.78 19.43 -13.60
CA GLN A 362 -7.96 19.98 -14.68
C GLN A 362 -7.53 18.90 -15.68
N LEU A 363 -7.09 17.74 -15.20
CA LEU A 363 -6.65 16.65 -16.06
C LEU A 363 -7.80 16.14 -16.94
N ARG A 364 -8.96 15.87 -16.35
CA ARG A 364 -10.14 15.42 -17.09
C ARG A 364 -10.59 16.46 -18.11
N ALA A 365 -10.61 17.73 -17.74
CA ALA A 365 -10.96 18.81 -18.66
C ALA A 365 -9.96 18.93 -19.82
N ALA A 366 -8.66 18.81 -19.55
CA ALA A 366 -7.61 18.87 -20.56
C ALA A 366 -7.66 17.67 -21.51
N ILE A 367 -7.79 16.45 -20.99
CA ILE A 367 -7.97 15.22 -21.82
C ILE A 367 -9.20 15.37 -22.72
N LYS A 368 -10.32 15.83 -22.14
CA LYS A 368 -11.55 16.08 -22.90
C LYS A 368 -11.32 17.07 -24.05
N LYS A 369 -10.64 18.18 -23.79
CA LYS A 369 -10.38 19.23 -24.77
C LYS A 369 -9.38 18.82 -25.86
N LEU A 370 -8.36 18.03 -25.51
CA LEU A 370 -7.22 17.75 -26.38
C LEU A 370 -7.37 16.45 -27.18
N TYR A 371 -8.18 15.50 -26.71
CA TYR A 371 -8.32 14.17 -27.32
C TYR A 371 -9.75 13.82 -27.75
N GLN A 372 -10.73 14.70 -27.60
CA GLN A 372 -12.04 14.49 -28.25
C GLN A 372 -12.00 15.04 -29.68
N ASP A 373 -12.43 14.23 -30.65
CA ASP A 373 -12.70 14.71 -32.01
C ASP A 373 -13.86 15.71 -31.98
N PRO A 374 -13.88 16.74 -32.84
CA PRO A 374 -15.12 17.40 -33.19
C PRO A 374 -16.06 16.33 -33.76
N ALA A 375 -17.25 16.23 -33.15
CA ALA A 375 -18.30 15.30 -33.53
C ALA A 375 -18.71 15.41 -35.00
#